data_AF-A0A2X1MX59-F1
#
_entry.id   AF-A0A2X1MX59-F1
#
_cell.length_a   1.000
_cell.length_b   1.000
_cell.length_c   1.000
_cell.angle_alpha   90.00
_cell.angle_beta   90.00
_cell.angle_gamma   90.00
#
_symmetry.space_group_name_H-M   'P 1'
#
loop_
_entity.id
_entity.type
_entity.pdbx_description
1 polymer ?
#
loop_
_entity_poly.entity_id
_entity_poly.type
_entity_poly.pdbx_seq_one_letter_code
_entity_poly.pdbx_strand_id
1 'polypeptide(L)' 'MFPEYRDLISRLKNENPRFMSLFDKHNKLDHEIARKEGSDGRGYNAEVVRMKKQKLQLKMRCSKSCSRRASKRCKLS' A
#
# COMPACT_ATOMS: atom_id res chain seq x y z
N MET A 1 -0.54 5.82 4.68
CA MET A 1 -1.02 4.41 4.71
C MET A 1 -2.09 4.25 5.81
N PHE A 2 -2.78 3.10 5.94
CA PHE A 2 -3.79 2.84 6.97
C PHE A 2 -3.17 2.79 8.38
N PRO A 3 -3.52 3.72 9.29
CA PRO A 3 -2.95 3.76 10.64
C PRO A 3 -3.41 2.60 11.53
N GLU A 4 -4.64 2.12 11.35
CA GLU A 4 -5.23 1.02 12.16
C GLU A 4 -4.53 -0.32 11.99
N TYR A 5 -3.83 -0.52 10.87
CA TYR A 5 -3.10 -1.75 10.59
C TYR A 5 -1.59 -1.59 10.77
N ARG A 6 -1.10 -0.51 11.39
CA ARG A 6 0.35 -0.22 11.44
C ARG A 6 1.16 -1.36 12.05
N ASP A 7 0.74 -1.89 13.21
CA ASP A 7 1.40 -3.02 13.87
C ASP A 7 1.32 -4.31 13.04
N LEU A 8 0.15 -4.56 12.43
CA LEU A 8 -0.05 -5.69 11.55
C LEU A 8 0.84 -5.59 10.30
N ILE A 9 0.96 -4.42 9.69
CA ILE A 9 1.84 -4.13 8.55
C ILE A 9 3.30 -4.39 8.94
N SER A 10 3.73 -3.93 10.12
CA SER A 10 5.10 -4.13 10.59
C SER A 10 5.45 -5.61 10.77
N ARG A 11 4.53 -6.40 11.34
CA ARG A 11 4.66 -7.87 11.43
C ARG A 11 4.63 -8.54 10.05
N LEU A 12 3.66 -8.18 9.21
CA LEU A 12 3.51 -8.72 7.85
C LEU A 12 4.71 -8.43 6.95
N LYS A 13 5.42 -7.31 7.15
CA LYS A 13 6.68 -7.05 6.46
C LYS A 13 7.68 -8.16 6.80
N ASN A 14 7.92 -8.45 8.07
CA ASN A 14 8.88 -9.50 8.45
C ASN A 14 8.42 -10.92 8.08
N GLU A 15 7.13 -11.22 8.23
CA GLU A 15 6.57 -12.57 8.02
C GLU A 15 6.24 -12.90 6.55
N ASN A 16 6.26 -11.93 5.64
CA ASN A 16 5.85 -12.15 4.26
C ASN A 16 6.65 -11.32 3.25
N PRO A 17 7.65 -11.94 2.58
CA PRO A 17 8.48 -11.28 1.56
C PRO A 17 7.66 -10.72 0.39
N ARG A 18 6.53 -11.36 0.04
CA ARG A 18 5.60 -10.86 -0.98
C ARG A 18 4.90 -9.58 -0.52
N PHE A 19 4.55 -9.48 0.76
CA PHE A 19 3.96 -8.27 1.33
C PHE A 19 4.98 -7.13 1.40
N MET A 20 6.24 -7.41 1.78
CA MET A 20 7.31 -6.41 1.71
C MET A 20 7.44 -5.82 0.31
N SER A 21 7.53 -6.68 -0.71
CA SER A 21 7.66 -6.23 -2.10
C SER A 21 6.47 -5.38 -2.56
N LEU A 22 5.25 -5.72 -2.13
CA LEU A 22 4.05 -4.92 -2.43
C LEU A 22 4.04 -3.58 -1.68
N PHE A 23 4.44 -3.58 -0.41
CA PHE A 23 4.53 -2.39 0.42
C PHE A 23 5.60 -1.42 -0.10
N ASP A 24 6.76 -1.94 -0.47
CA ASP A 24 7.86 -1.18 -1.04
C ASP A 24 7.44 -0.52 -2.36
N LYS A 25 6.85 -1.30 -3.29
CA LYS A 25 6.27 -0.78 -4.53
C LYS A 25 5.21 0.30 -4.29
N HIS A 26 4.36 0.13 -3.26
CA HIS A 26 3.36 1.14 -2.90
C HIS A 26 4.02 2.43 -2.41
N ASN A 27 5.03 2.34 -1.53
CA ASN A 27 5.75 3.52 -1.03
C ASN A 27 6.53 4.21 -2.15
N LYS A 28 7.20 3.44 -3.01
CA LYS A 28 7.92 4.00 -4.17
C LYS A 28 6.96 4.77 -5.08
N LEU A 29 5.80 4.20 -5.39
CA LEU A 29 4.76 4.90 -6.16
C LEU A 29 4.22 6.13 -5.43
N ASP A 30 4.03 6.08 -4.11
CA ASP A 30 3.60 7.22 -3.29
C ASP A 30 4.59 8.38 -3.40
N HIS A 31 5.89 8.10 -3.22
CA HIS A 31 6.97 9.06 -3.37
C HIS A 31 7.11 9.59 -4.80
N GLU A 32 6.96 8.74 -5.82
CA GLU A 32 6.98 9.17 -7.23
C GLU A 32 5.78 10.07 -7.56
N ILE A 33 4.58 9.73 -7.07
CA ILE A 33 3.39 10.58 -7.21
C ILE A 33 3.62 11.92 -6.52
N ALA A 34 4.11 11.94 -5.28
CA ALA A 34 4.39 13.18 -4.56
C ALA A 34 5.43 14.05 -5.28
N ARG A 35 6.50 13.45 -5.81
CA ARG A 35 7.50 14.16 -6.61
C ARG A 35 6.92 14.72 -7.91
N LYS A 36 6.08 13.94 -8.60
CA LYS A 36 5.48 14.36 -9.87
C LYS A 36 4.39 15.40 -9.69
N GLU A 37 3.53 15.28 -8.67
CA GLU A 37 2.48 16.28 -8.40
C GLU A 37 3.08 17.65 -8.03
N GLY A 38 4.26 17.65 -7.39
CA GLY A 38 4.89 18.85 -6.87
C GLY A 38 4.08 19.44 -5.72
N SER A 39 4.68 20.37 -4.96
CA SER A 39 4.01 21.02 -3.83
C SER A 39 2.73 21.78 -4.24
N ASP A 40 2.64 22.18 -5.51
CA ASP A 40 1.56 23.01 -6.06
C ASP A 40 0.47 22.22 -6.81
N GLY A 41 0.57 20.88 -6.88
CA GLY A 41 -0.43 20.03 -7.55
C GLY A 41 -0.53 20.20 -9.08
N ARG A 42 0.32 21.04 -9.68
CA ARG A 42 0.34 21.32 -11.13
C ARG A 42 0.85 20.15 -11.97
N GLY A 43 1.54 19.18 -11.35
CA GLY A 43 2.05 18.00 -12.04
C GLY A 43 1.04 16.86 -12.18
N TYR A 44 -0.26 17.14 -12.05
CA TYR A 44 -1.33 16.18 -12.30
C TYR A 44 -1.42 15.87 -13.80
N ASN A 45 -0.62 14.91 -14.26
CA ASN A 45 -0.63 14.40 -15.62
C ASN A 45 -1.33 13.04 -15.71
N ALA A 46 -1.65 12.59 -16.93
CA ALA A 46 -2.25 11.28 -17.18
C ALA A 46 -1.43 10.13 -16.56
N GLU A 47 -0.12 10.31 -16.43
CA GLU A 47 0.78 9.37 -15.78
C GLU A 47 0.55 9.29 -14.26
N VAL A 48 0.42 10.43 -13.56
CA VAL A 48 0.04 10.50 -12.14
C VAL A 48 -1.33 9.86 -11.90
N VAL A 49 -2.31 10.06 -12.80
CA VAL A 49 -3.61 9.39 -12.73
C VAL A 49 -3.45 7.86 -12.81
N ARG A 50 -2.61 7.38 -13.72
CA ARG A 50 -2.34 5.95 -13.88
C ARG A 50 -1.62 5.38 -12.65
N MET A 51 -0.63 6.10 -12.11
CA MET A 51 0.08 5.72 -10.89
C MET A 51 -0.84 5.70 -9.66
N LYS A 52 -1.75 6.69 -9.51
CA LYS A 52 -2.76 6.70 -8.45
C LYS A 52 -3.71 5.51 -8.54
N LYS A 53 -4.16 5.14 -9.75
CA LYS A 53 -4.94 3.90 -9.96
C LYS A 53 -4.16 2.65 -9.55
N GLN A 54 -2.90 2.52 -9.95
CA GLN A 54 -2.05 1.39 -9.55
C GLN A 54 -1.82 1.34 -8.04
N LYS A 55 -1.58 2.49 -7.41
CA LYS A 55 -1.45 2.64 -5.95
C LYS A 55 -2.72 2.18 -5.24
N LEU A 56 -3.90 2.54 -5.74
CA LEU A 56 -5.18 2.11 -5.20
C LEU A 56 -5.36 0.59 -5.30
N GLN A 57 -4.99 -0.02 -6.43
CA GLN A 57 -5.04 -1.47 -6.60
C GLN A 57 -4.08 -2.22 -5.67
N LEU A 58 -2.85 -1.71 -5.50
CA LEU A 58 -1.89 -2.27 -4.54
C LEU A 58 -2.42 -2.16 -3.11
N LYS A 59 -3.00 -1.01 -2.73
CA LYS A 59 -3.63 -0.80 -1.43
C LYS A 59 -4.80 -1.78 -1.20
N MET A 60 -5.64 -2.01 -2.20
CA MET A 60 -6.71 -3.01 -2.18
C MET A 60 -6.18 -4.43 -1.98
N ARG A 61 -5.13 -4.83 -2.71
CA ARG A 61 -4.51 -6.15 -2.54
C ARG A 61 -3.89 -6.34 -1.15
N CYS A 62 -3.18 -5.33 -0.64
CA CYS A 62 -2.63 -5.35 0.71
C CYS A 62 -3.75 -5.43 1.75
N SER A 63 -4.82 -4.63 1.63
CA SER A 63 -5.98 -4.67 2.52
C SER A 63 -6.65 -6.04 2.52
N LYS A 64 -6.89 -6.65 1.35
CA LYS A 64 -7.42 -8.02 1.25
C LYS A 64 -6.51 -9.06 1.91
N SER A 65 -5.19 -8.91 1.78
CA SER A 65 -4.22 -9.80 2.44
C SER A 65 -4.25 -9.63 3.96
N CYS A 66 -4.30 -8.39 4.45
CA CYS A 66 -4.43 -8.09 5.88
C CYS A 66 -5.75 -8.63 6.44
N SER A 67 -6.88 -8.37 5.78
CA SER A 67 -8.21 -8.86 6.16
C SER A 67 -8.27 -10.39 6.18
N ARG A 68 -7.77 -11.09 5.14
CA ARG A 68 -7.70 -12.56 5.14
C ARG A 68 -6.85 -13.11 6.28
N ARG A 69 -5.71 -12.48 6.61
CA ARG A 69 -4.86 -12.92 7.74
C ARG A 69 -5.50 -12.59 9.09
N ALA A 70 -6.17 -11.44 9.23
CA ALA A 70 -6.92 -11.08 10.42
C ALA A 70 -8.07 -12.08 10.68
N SER A 71 -8.87 -12.42 9.65
CA SER A 71 -9.93 -13.43 9.78
C SER A 71 -9.39 -14.85 10.07
N LYS A 72 -8.22 -15.22 9.54
CA LYS A 72 -7.57 -16.49 9.89
C LYS A 72 -7.09 -16.51 11.34
N ARG A 73 -6.60 -15.38 11.85
CA ARG A 73 -6.14 -15.25 13.24
C ARG A 73 -7.29 -15.27 14.24
N CYS A 74 -8.48 -14.76 13.87
CA CYS A 74 -9.70 -14.92 14.67
C CYS A 74 -10.28 -16.34 14.67
N LYS A 75 -10.01 -17.16 13.64
CA LYS A 75 -10.49 -18.56 13.59
C LYS A 75 -9.57 -19.56 14.30
N LEU A 76 -8.38 -19.13 14.72
CA LEU A 76 -7.39 -19.96 15.41
C LEU A 76 -7.34 -19.69 16.92
N SER A 77 -8.31 -18.95 17.45
CA SER A 77 -8.42 -18.59 18.87
C SER A 77 -9.74 -19.04 19.45
#